data_AF-M7YVE8-F1
#
_entry.id   AF-M7YVE8-F1
#
_cell.length_a   1.000
_cell.length_b   1.000
_cell.length_c   1.000
_cell.angle_alpha   90.00
_cell.angle_beta   90.00
_cell.angle_gamma   90.00
#
_symmetry.space_group_name_H-M   'P 1'
#
loop_
_entity.id
_entity.type
_entity.pdbx_description
1 polymer ?
#
loop_
_entity_poly.entity_id
_entity_poly.type
_entity_poly.pdbx_seq_one_letter_code
_entity_poly.pdbx_strand_id
1 'polypeptide(L)'
;MKSTKLAAILILQAVLVMGILSHVNADFFPKCCNNCRSFSGVDVCDDAHPQCPKGCSACRVVTPSPHKTFRCADMKSTVDGTCGGPCKKH
;
A
#
# COMPACT_ATOMS: atom_id res chain seq x y z
N MET A 1 31.87 -1.45 27.54
CA MET A 1 32.07 -1.04 26.13
C MET A 1 31.40 -1.96 25.09
N LYS A 2 31.14 -3.26 25.35
CA LYS A 2 30.45 -4.16 24.40
C LYS A 2 28.93 -3.92 24.28
N SER A 3 28.21 -3.70 25.39
CA SER A 3 26.75 -3.47 25.36
C SER A 3 26.33 -2.16 24.71
N THR A 4 27.11 -1.08 24.87
CA THR A 4 26.75 0.26 24.39
C THR A 4 26.74 0.33 22.86
N LYS A 5 27.66 -0.38 22.20
CA LYS A 5 27.69 -0.48 20.74
C LYS A 5 26.52 -1.31 20.20
N LEU A 6 26.16 -2.38 20.91
CA LEU A 6 25.05 -3.24 20.53
C LEU A 6 23.70 -2.50 20.63
N ALA A 7 23.51 -1.72 21.70
CA ALA A 7 22.34 -0.87 21.88
C ALA A 7 22.24 0.19 20.77
N ALA A 8 23.36 0.85 20.43
CA ALA A 8 23.39 1.83 19.34
C ALA A 8 23.02 1.23 17.98
N ILE A 9 23.49 0.01 17.67
CA ILE A 9 23.14 -0.70 16.43
C ILE A 9 21.64 -1.05 16.40
N LEU A 10 21.09 -1.55 17.50
CA LEU A 10 19.66 -1.88 17.58
C LEU A 10 18.78 -0.64 17.43
N ILE A 11 19.16 0.48 18.05
CA ILE A 11 18.45 1.76 17.89
C ILE A 11 18.54 2.24 16.44
N LEU A 12 19.72 2.16 15.82
CA LEU A 12 19.89 2.58 14.43
C LEU A 12 19.06 1.72 13.46
N GLN A 13 18.98 0.41 13.68
CA GLN A 13 18.12 -0.48 12.90
C GLN A 13 16.64 -0.14 13.08
N ALA A 14 16.18 0.13 14.30
CA ALA A 14 14.80 0.53 14.55
C ALA A 14 14.44 1.84 13.83
N VAL A 15 15.34 2.83 13.81
CA VAL A 15 15.15 4.11 13.09
C VAL A 15 15.13 3.89 11.58
N LEU A 16 16.03 3.05 11.04
CA LEU A 16 16.05 2.72 9.62
C LEU A 16 14.77 2.01 9.17
N VAL A 17 14.23 1.10 9.97
CA VAL A 17 12.96 0.41 9.66
C VAL A 17 11.78 1.38 9.68
N MET A 18 11.70 2.26 10.69
CA MET A 18 10.66 3.30 10.76
C MET A 18 10.74 4.30 9.58
N GLY A 19 11.96 4.67 9.15
CA GLY A 19 12.17 5.62 8.04
C GLY A 19 11.81 5.06 6.66
N ILE A 20 11.83 3.74 6.46
CA ILE A 20 11.39 3.11 5.20
C ILE A 20 9.85 3.13 5.10
N LEU A 21 9.16 2.98 6.24
CA LEU A 21 7.71 2.98 6.32
C LEU A 21 7.08 4.37 6.12
N SER A 22 7.82 5.47 6.31
CA SER A 22 7.32 6.83 6.10
C SER A 22 7.11 7.23 4.64
N HIS A 23 7.54 6.41 3.66
CA HIS A 23 7.41 6.73 2.23
C HIS A 23 6.21 6.06 1.54
N VAL A 24 5.39 5.29 2.26
CA VAL A 24 4.22 4.60 1.70
C VAL A 24 2.97 5.46 1.84
N ASN A 25 3.00 6.62 1.20
CA ASN A 25 1.81 7.44 1.04
C ASN A 25 1.35 7.31 -0.42
N ALA A 26 0.31 6.51 -0.65
CA ALA A 26 -0.26 6.31 -1.97
C ALA A 26 -0.69 7.65 -2.58
N ASP A 27 -0.25 7.95 -3.80
CA ASP A 27 -0.76 9.07 -4.59
C ASP A 27 -2.26 8.88 -4.90
N PHE A 28 -2.69 7.61 -5.03
CA PHE A 28 -4.09 7.25 -5.13
C PHE A 28 -4.44 6.04 -4.25
N PHE A 29 -5.44 6.20 -3.38
CA PHE A 29 -6.11 5.09 -2.72
C PHE A 29 -7.63 5.25 -2.80
N PRO A 30 -8.39 4.23 -3.24
CA PRO A 30 -9.82 4.37 -3.43
C PRO A 30 -10.56 4.50 -2.08
N LYS A 31 -11.68 5.24 -2.08
CA LYS A 31 -12.51 5.47 -0.87
C LYS A 31 -13.14 4.19 -0.31
N CYS A 32 -13.31 3.18 -1.15
CA CYS A 32 -13.81 1.86 -0.81
C CYS A 32 -12.95 0.82 -1.53
N CYS A 33 -12.86 -0.40 -0.98
CA CYS A 33 -12.14 -1.49 -1.61
C CYS A 33 -12.80 -2.82 -1.24
N ASN A 34 -13.15 -3.65 -2.24
CA ASN A 34 -13.72 -4.97 -1.97
C ASN A 34 -12.63 -6.01 -1.74
N ASN A 35 -11.55 -5.96 -2.53
CA ASN A 35 -10.41 -6.87 -2.44
C ASN A 35 -9.22 -6.12 -1.85
N CYS A 36 -9.23 -5.96 -0.52
CA CYS A 36 -8.11 -5.35 0.18
C CYS A 36 -7.05 -6.41 0.54
N ARG A 37 -5.78 -6.09 0.27
CA ARG A 37 -4.64 -6.84 0.80
C ARG A 37 -3.80 -5.93 1.70
N SER A 38 -3.70 -6.31 2.96
CA SER A 38 -2.86 -5.66 3.97
C SER A 38 -1.62 -6.50 4.25
N PHE A 39 -0.43 -5.90 4.20
CA PHE A 39 0.82 -6.58 4.54
C PHE A 39 1.82 -5.62 5.18
N SER A 40 2.39 -5.99 6.33
CA SER A 40 3.49 -5.25 6.99
C SER A 40 3.26 -3.74 7.14
N GLY A 41 2.05 -3.34 7.55
CA GLY A 41 1.72 -1.93 7.79
C GLY A 41 1.35 -1.12 6.55
N VAL A 42 1.12 -1.77 5.40
CA VAL A 42 0.57 -1.14 4.21
C VAL A 42 -0.67 -1.87 3.69
N ASP A 43 -1.55 -1.09 3.07
CA ASP A 43 -2.74 -1.55 2.37
C ASP A 43 -2.60 -1.33 0.87
N VAL A 44 -3.08 -2.32 0.11
CA VAL A 44 -3.18 -2.29 -1.34
C VAL A 44 -4.59 -2.71 -1.73
N CYS A 45 -5.22 -1.94 -2.61
CA CYS A 45 -6.52 -2.31 -3.17
C CYS A 45 -6.34 -3.09 -4.47
N ASP A 46 -6.77 -4.35 -4.49
CA ASP A 46 -6.68 -5.24 -5.65
C ASP A 46 -7.91 -5.17 -6.56
N ASP A 47 -8.83 -4.23 -6.33
CA ASP A 47 -10.02 -4.07 -7.17
C ASP A 47 -9.62 -3.73 -8.63
N ALA A 48 -10.24 -4.47 -9.55
CA ALA A 48 -10.04 -4.27 -10.97
C ALA A 48 -10.89 -3.10 -11.48
N HIS A 49 -10.25 -2.22 -12.23
CA HIS A 49 -10.87 -1.08 -12.90
C HIS A 49 -10.81 -1.27 -14.43
N PRO A 50 -11.78 -0.73 -15.18
CA PRO A 50 -11.74 -0.74 -16.64
C PRO A 50 -10.60 0.12 -17.22
N GLN A 51 -10.05 1.04 -16.43
CA GLN A 51 -8.93 1.91 -16.77
C GLN A 51 -8.08 2.18 -15.53
N CYS A 52 -6.83 2.60 -15.71
CA CYS A 52 -6.00 3.07 -14.60
C CYS A 52 -6.67 4.27 -13.90
N PRO A 53 -6.88 4.21 -12.58
CA PRO A 53 -7.40 5.36 -11.84
C PRO A 53 -6.50 6.58 -11.99
N LYS A 54 -7.10 7.77 -12.05
CA LYS A 54 -6.35 9.03 -12.11
C LYS A 54 -5.58 9.22 -10.80
N GLY A 55 -4.29 9.54 -10.91
CA GLY A 55 -3.40 9.68 -9.76
C GLY A 55 -2.75 8.38 -9.31
N CYS A 56 -3.08 7.23 -9.94
CA CYS A 56 -2.38 5.99 -9.67
C CYS A 56 -0.97 6.01 -10.27
N SER A 57 0.05 5.91 -9.42
CA SER A 57 1.45 5.94 -9.82
C SER A 57 1.93 4.58 -10.36
N ALA A 58 1.43 3.48 -9.78
CA ALA A 58 1.82 2.11 -10.11
C ALA A 58 0.65 1.31 -10.69
N CYS A 59 0.18 1.66 -11.89
CA CYS A 59 -0.90 0.92 -12.53
C CYS A 59 -0.42 -0.39 -13.20
N ARG A 60 -1.14 -1.50 -12.99
CA ARG A 60 -0.84 -2.84 -13.52
C ARG A 60 -2.02 -3.40 -14.30
N VAL A 61 -1.76 -4.10 -15.40
CA VAL A 61 -2.81 -4.85 -16.12
C VAL A 61 -3.12 -6.13 -15.34
N VAL A 62 -4.39 -6.42 -15.11
CA VAL A 62 -4.86 -7.63 -14.41
C VAL A 62 -5.33 -8.68 -15.40
N THR A 63 -6.20 -8.28 -16.33
CA THR A 63 -6.71 -9.15 -17.39
C THR A 63 -6.44 -8.48 -18.73
N PRO A 64 -5.78 -9.16 -19.69
CA PRO A 64 -5.53 -8.59 -21.02
C PRO A 64 -6.69 -8.81 -22.03
N SER A 65 -7.57 -9.79 -21.83
CA SER A 65 -8.69 -10.13 -22.74
C SER A 65 -9.83 -10.87 -22.01
N PRO A 66 -11.11 -10.74 -22.44
CA PRO A 66 -11.62 -9.94 -23.55
C PRO A 66 -11.80 -8.45 -23.21
N HIS A 67 -11.96 -8.11 -21.93
CA HIS A 67 -11.98 -6.74 -21.45
C HIS A 67 -10.72 -6.48 -20.65
N LYS A 68 -9.90 -5.53 -21.14
CA LYS A 68 -8.66 -5.16 -20.46
C LYS A 68 -9.00 -4.48 -19.13
N THR A 69 -8.52 -5.04 -18.04
CA THR A 69 -8.70 -4.47 -16.70
C THR A 69 -7.38 -4.13 -16.06
N PHE A 70 -7.42 -3.18 -15.14
CA PHE A 70 -6.26 -2.58 -14.50
C PHE A 70 -6.44 -2.55 -12.99
N ARG A 71 -5.34 -2.66 -12.26
CA ARG A 71 -5.26 -2.52 -10.81
C ARG A 71 -4.30 -1.40 -10.49
N CYS A 72 -4.65 -0.57 -9.51
CA CYS A 72 -3.66 0.33 -8.92
C CYS A 72 -2.84 -0.40 -7.85
N ALA A 73 -1.51 -0.36 -7.94
CA ALA A 73 -0.61 -1.00 -6.97
C ALA A 73 0.02 0.02 -6.00
N ASP A 74 -0.53 1.23 -5.92
CA ASP A 74 -0.14 2.22 -4.92
C ASP A 74 -0.45 1.69 -3.52
N MET A 75 0.47 1.95 -2.59
CA MET A 75 0.44 1.42 -1.22
C MET A 75 0.10 2.55 -0.26
N LYS A 76 -0.95 2.39 0.54
CA LYS A 76 -1.31 3.33 1.60
C LYS A 76 -0.84 2.78 2.94
N SER A 77 -0.21 3.59 3.77
CA SER A 77 0.11 3.19 5.14
C SER A 77 -1.16 2.88 5.96
N THR A 78 -1.14 1.80 6.75
CA THR A 78 -2.25 1.44 7.65
C THR A 78 -2.37 2.38 8.85
N VAL A 79 -1.36 3.23 9.09
CA VAL A 79 -1.38 4.20 10.22
C VAL A 79 -2.50 5.22 10.07
N ASP A 80 -2.86 5.58 8.83
CA ASP A 80 -3.96 6.49 8.50
C ASP A 80 -5.31 5.77 8.36
N GLY A 81 -5.44 4.62 9.05
CA GLY A 81 -6.58 3.72 8.97
C GLY A 81 -6.42 2.62 7.93
N THR A 82 -7.17 1.54 8.11
CA THR A 82 -7.19 0.38 7.20
C THR A 82 -7.84 0.72 5.87
N CYS A 83 -7.82 -0.23 4.93
CA CYS A 83 -8.66 -0.20 3.73
C CYS A 83 -10.06 0.32 4.05
N GLY A 84 -10.55 1.22 3.20
CA GLY A 84 -11.93 1.69 3.26
C GLY A 84 -12.90 0.51 3.26
N GLY A 85 -14.12 0.75 3.75
CA GLY A 85 -15.18 -0.27 3.77
C GLY A 85 -15.50 -0.83 2.37
N PRO A 86 -16.31 -1.90 2.29
CA PRO A 86 -16.69 -2.51 1.03
C PRO A 86 -17.39 -1.50 0.13
N CYS A 87 -17.14 -1.58 -1.18
CA CYS A 87 -17.83 -0.73 -2.13
C CYS A 87 -19.30 -1.16 -2.22
N LYS A 88 -20.22 -0.19 -2.13
CA LYS A 88 -21.64 -0.47 -2.38
C LYS A 88 -21.79 -0.94 -3.83
N LYS A 89 -22.40 -2.11 -4.01
CA LYS A 89 -22.94 -2.52 -5.30
C LYS A 89 -24.23 -1.72 -5.51
N HIS A 90 -24.27 -0.91 -6.55
CA HIS A 90 -25.52 -0.37 -7.08
C HIS A 90 -26.09 -1.36 -8.09
#